data_AF-A0A356QWN2-F1
#
_entry.id   AF-A0A356QWN2-F1
#
_cell.length_a   1.000
_cell.length_b   1.000
_cell.length_c   1.000
_cell.angle_alpha   90.00
_cell.angle_beta   90.00
_cell.angle_gamma   90.00
#
_symmetry.space_group_name_H-M   'P 1'
#
loop_
_entity.id
_entity.type
_entity.pdbx_description
1 polymer ?
#
loop_
_entity_poly.entity_id
_entity_poly.type
_entity_poly.pdbx_seq_one_letter_code
_entity_poly.pdbx_strand_id
1 'polypeptide(L)'
;MIATVTLAQNLIRKASVTPDDKGCQDLVVDELRSHGFTPEFMPFGEVRNLWLRRGTEGPLFVFSGHTDVVPTGPETDWVYPPFSGDVIDDMLHGRGAADMKGSVAAMVTACQRFVETHPDHPGSVALLLTSDEEGPAVDGTVRVVETLSARNEVIDWCLVGEPTSSERLGDVIKNGRRGSLGGTLKVRGIQGHVAYPHLADNPIHRLGRIVSELSSTRWDEGNEYFPATTFQVSNIRSGTGATNVVPGEAEAQFNLRFCPDSTAPDLKAKIESVCRQHADHFEIDWSPL
;
A
#
# COMPACT_ATOMS: atom_id res chain seq x y z
N MET A 1 -14.25 11.59 -27.77
CA MET A 1 -13.86 11.35 -26.36
C MET A 1 -12.34 11.44 -26.31
N ILE A 2 -11.76 12.11 -25.31
CA ILE A 2 -10.29 12.28 -25.21
C ILE A 2 -9.67 10.88 -25.04
N ALA A 3 -8.59 10.56 -25.79
CA ALA A 3 -7.97 9.22 -25.82
C ALA A 3 -7.70 8.64 -24.42
N THR A 4 -7.29 9.50 -23.48
CA THR A 4 -7.06 9.16 -22.06
C THR A 4 -8.29 8.59 -21.37
N VAL A 5 -9.46 9.21 -21.55
CA VAL A 5 -10.71 8.74 -20.92
C VAL A 5 -11.07 7.36 -21.44
N THR A 6 -11.00 7.15 -22.76
CA THR A 6 -11.32 5.85 -23.36
C THR A 6 -10.41 4.74 -22.85
N LEU A 7 -9.10 4.99 -22.72
CA LEU A 7 -8.17 4.04 -22.13
C LEU A 7 -8.49 3.76 -20.65
N ALA A 8 -8.79 4.79 -19.86
CA ALA A 8 -9.19 4.63 -18.45
C ALA A 8 -10.45 3.76 -18.31
N GLN A 9 -11.47 3.99 -19.16
CA GLN A 9 -12.69 3.16 -19.18
C GLN A 9 -12.38 1.69 -19.48
N ASN A 10 -11.52 1.44 -20.48
CA ASN A 10 -11.12 0.08 -20.86
C ASN A 10 -10.34 -0.63 -19.74
N LEU A 11 -9.50 0.09 -19.01
CA LEU A 11 -8.83 -0.43 -17.82
C LEU A 11 -9.85 -0.71 -16.70
N ILE A 12 -10.79 0.20 -16.42
CA ILE A 12 -11.81 0.02 -15.37
C ILE A 12 -12.68 -1.21 -15.62
N ARG A 13 -13.05 -1.46 -16.89
CA ARG A 13 -13.86 -2.62 -17.30
C ARG A 13 -13.17 -3.97 -17.06
N LYS A 14 -11.86 -3.97 -16.86
CA LYS A 14 -11.13 -5.15 -16.40
C LYS A 14 -11.27 -5.21 -14.88
N ALA A 15 -12.05 -6.18 -14.38
CA ALA A 15 -12.28 -6.42 -12.97
C ALA A 15 -11.05 -7.01 -12.26
N SER A 16 -9.94 -6.26 -12.26
CA SER A 16 -8.60 -6.66 -11.82
C SER A 16 -8.45 -6.56 -10.31
N VAL A 17 -9.26 -7.31 -9.56
CA VAL A 17 -9.09 -7.37 -8.11
C VAL A 17 -7.77 -8.05 -7.78
N THR A 18 -6.99 -7.44 -6.88
CA THR A 18 -5.66 -7.93 -6.46
C THR A 18 -5.65 -9.44 -6.19
N PRO A 19 -4.69 -10.23 -6.73
CA PRO A 19 -3.57 -9.83 -7.59
C PRO A 19 -3.82 -9.97 -9.12
N ASP A 20 -5.06 -10.20 -9.55
CA ASP A 20 -5.33 -10.56 -10.96
C ASP A 20 -5.34 -9.33 -11.87
N ASP A 21 -4.36 -9.23 -12.78
CA ASP A 21 -4.25 -8.13 -13.75
C ASP A 21 -5.43 -8.03 -14.75
N LYS A 22 -6.14 -9.14 -15.04
CA LYS A 22 -7.20 -9.23 -16.07
C LYS A 22 -6.79 -8.67 -17.45
N GLY A 23 -5.50 -8.72 -17.76
CA GLY A 23 -4.91 -8.23 -19.01
C GLY A 23 -4.90 -6.70 -19.13
N CYS A 24 -4.86 -5.96 -18.02
CA CYS A 24 -4.64 -4.51 -18.03
C CYS A 24 -3.25 -4.19 -18.58
N GLN A 25 -2.22 -4.94 -18.15
CA GLN A 25 -0.85 -4.71 -18.62
C GLN A 25 -0.67 -5.05 -20.10
N ASP A 26 -1.37 -6.08 -20.61
CA ASP A 26 -1.39 -6.39 -22.04
C ASP A 26 -1.96 -5.21 -22.85
N LEU A 27 -3.07 -4.62 -22.38
CA LEU A 27 -3.66 -3.42 -22.99
C LEU A 27 -2.67 -2.24 -23.01
N VAL A 28 -1.93 -2.01 -21.92
CA VAL A 28 -0.91 -0.96 -21.86
C VAL A 28 0.22 -1.21 -22.86
N VAL A 29 0.67 -2.47 -23.01
CA VAL A 29 1.69 -2.83 -23.99
C VAL A 29 1.19 -2.54 -25.41
N ASP A 30 -0.04 -2.91 -25.73
CA ASP A 30 -0.61 -2.68 -27.07
C ASP A 30 -0.69 -1.19 -27.41
N GLU A 31 -1.04 -0.33 -26.44
CA GLU A 31 -1.08 1.13 -26.61
C GLU A 31 0.28 1.79 -26.87
N LEU A 32 1.39 1.18 -26.41
CA LEU A 32 2.73 1.78 -26.48
C LEU A 32 3.69 1.07 -27.44
N ARG A 33 3.33 -0.11 -27.95
CA ARG A 33 4.19 -0.90 -28.86
C ARG A 33 4.52 -0.13 -30.14
N SER A 34 3.55 0.55 -30.77
CA SER A 34 3.78 1.39 -31.96
C SER A 34 4.62 2.63 -31.68
N HIS A 35 4.79 3.01 -30.41
CA HIS A 35 5.61 4.14 -29.97
C HIS A 35 7.02 3.71 -29.56
N GLY A 36 7.43 2.48 -29.88
CA GLY A 36 8.81 1.99 -29.69
C GLY A 36 9.18 1.69 -28.24
N PHE A 37 8.20 1.43 -27.38
CA PHE A 37 8.45 0.87 -26.06
C PHE A 37 8.63 -0.66 -26.15
N THR A 38 9.63 -1.18 -25.46
CA THR A 38 9.92 -2.61 -25.36
C THR A 38 9.38 -3.18 -24.06
N PRO A 39 8.43 -4.13 -24.09
CA PRO A 39 7.89 -4.75 -22.89
C PRO A 39 8.81 -5.85 -22.35
N GLU A 40 8.94 -5.89 -21.03
CA GLU A 40 9.50 -6.99 -20.26
C GLU A 40 8.50 -7.32 -19.14
N PHE A 41 7.83 -8.47 -19.26
CA PHE A 41 6.96 -8.99 -18.21
C PHE A 41 7.80 -9.71 -17.16
N MET A 42 7.55 -9.39 -15.88
CA MET A 42 8.24 -9.97 -14.73
C MET A 42 7.23 -10.58 -13.75
N PRO A 43 6.68 -11.78 -14.03
CA PRO A 43 5.76 -12.45 -13.12
C PRO A 43 6.49 -13.05 -11.92
N PHE A 44 5.94 -12.86 -10.73
CA PHE A 44 6.40 -13.50 -9.49
C PHE A 44 5.18 -14.03 -8.74
N GLY A 45 5.15 -15.33 -8.46
CA GLY A 45 3.96 -15.96 -7.89
C GLY A 45 2.73 -15.78 -8.79
N GLU A 46 1.64 -15.29 -8.21
CA GLU A 46 0.41 -14.93 -8.93
C GLU A 46 0.43 -13.49 -9.45
N VAL A 47 1.41 -12.68 -9.04
CA VAL A 47 1.52 -11.26 -9.38
C VAL A 47 2.18 -11.08 -10.72
N ARG A 48 1.55 -10.29 -11.59
CA ARG A 48 2.11 -9.86 -12.87
C ARG A 48 2.71 -8.46 -12.72
N ASN A 49 3.93 -8.28 -13.22
CA ASN A 49 4.56 -6.97 -13.33
C ASN A 49 5.01 -6.69 -14.77
N LEU A 50 5.05 -5.42 -15.13
CA LEU A 50 5.47 -4.93 -16.44
C LEU A 50 6.52 -3.84 -16.28
N TRP A 51 7.69 -4.07 -16.87
CA TRP A 51 8.68 -3.05 -17.18
C TRP A 51 8.60 -2.71 -18.66
N LEU A 52 8.25 -1.47 -19.00
CA LEU A 52 8.02 -1.06 -20.38
C LEU A 52 8.84 0.17 -20.70
N ARG A 53 9.94 0.01 -21.46
CA ARG A 53 10.96 1.05 -21.62
C ARG A 53 11.16 1.46 -23.08
N ARG A 54 11.32 2.76 -23.32
CA ARG A 54 11.84 3.36 -24.57
C ARG A 54 13.16 4.07 -24.28
N GLY A 55 14.15 3.85 -25.14
CA GLY A 55 15.51 4.37 -24.99
C GLY A 55 16.39 3.44 -24.15
N THR A 56 17.71 3.58 -24.30
CA THR A 56 18.71 2.73 -23.64
C THR A 56 19.71 3.52 -22.78
N GLU A 57 19.63 4.84 -22.82
CA GLU A 57 20.58 5.74 -22.15
C GLU A 57 19.91 6.53 -21.02
N GLY A 58 20.73 7.08 -20.12
CA GLY A 58 20.28 8.00 -19.09
C GLY A 58 20.08 9.43 -19.62
N PRO A 59 19.31 10.26 -18.92
CA PRO A 59 18.59 9.92 -17.69
C PRO A 59 17.34 9.08 -17.95
N LEU A 60 17.01 8.18 -17.02
CA LEU A 60 15.82 7.34 -17.04
C LEU A 60 14.72 7.94 -16.16
N PHE A 61 13.63 8.37 -16.81
CA PHE A 61 12.39 8.79 -16.15
C PHE A 61 11.37 7.65 -16.15
N VAL A 62 10.81 7.32 -14.99
CA VAL A 62 9.87 6.22 -14.81
C VAL A 62 8.52 6.72 -14.30
N PHE A 63 7.46 6.40 -15.00
CA PHE A 63 6.11 6.40 -14.44
C PHE A 63 5.87 5.09 -13.69
N SER A 64 5.41 5.16 -12.45
CA SER A 64 5.05 3.98 -11.65
C SER A 64 3.57 3.98 -11.31
N GLY A 65 2.96 2.80 -11.30
CA GLY A 65 1.58 2.62 -10.87
C GLY A 65 1.18 1.16 -10.77
N HIS A 66 -0.11 0.93 -10.51
CA HIS A 66 -0.65 -0.41 -10.37
C HIS A 66 -1.96 -0.58 -11.18
N THR A 67 -2.23 -1.83 -11.58
CA THR A 67 -3.40 -2.20 -12.39
C THR A 67 -4.48 -2.90 -11.57
N ASP A 68 -4.11 -3.43 -10.41
CA ASP A 68 -5.06 -4.02 -9.48
C ASP A 68 -5.92 -2.97 -8.79
N VAL A 69 -7.02 -3.45 -8.21
CA VAL A 69 -7.96 -2.63 -7.46
C VAL A 69 -8.46 -3.41 -6.24
N VAL A 70 -8.77 -2.71 -5.15
CA VAL A 70 -9.43 -3.34 -3.99
C VAL A 70 -10.81 -3.92 -4.35
N PRO A 71 -11.31 -4.90 -3.56
CA PRO A 71 -12.66 -5.42 -3.70
C PRO A 71 -13.74 -4.32 -3.76
N THR A 72 -14.80 -4.58 -4.49
CA THR A 72 -15.91 -3.63 -4.70
C THR A 72 -16.83 -3.54 -3.48
N GLY A 73 -16.81 -4.54 -2.60
CA GLY A 73 -17.90 -4.77 -1.66
C GLY A 73 -19.15 -5.28 -2.38
N PRO A 74 -20.32 -5.23 -1.74
CA PRO A 74 -21.57 -5.62 -2.38
C PRO A 74 -21.89 -4.71 -3.58
N GLU A 75 -22.01 -5.28 -4.79
CA GLU A 75 -22.32 -4.50 -5.99
C GLU A 75 -23.68 -3.79 -5.92
N THR A 76 -24.60 -4.30 -5.10
CA THR A 76 -25.92 -3.69 -4.84
C THR A 76 -25.83 -2.33 -4.16
N ASP A 77 -24.71 -2.03 -3.49
CA ASP A 77 -24.50 -0.75 -2.79
C ASP A 77 -23.95 0.33 -3.73
N TRP A 78 -23.60 -0.04 -4.97
CA TRP A 78 -23.12 0.89 -5.97
C TRP A 78 -24.27 1.50 -6.77
N VAL A 79 -24.22 2.83 -6.96
CA VAL A 79 -25.17 3.55 -7.83
C VAL A 79 -24.98 3.14 -9.30
N TYR A 80 -23.74 2.89 -9.71
CA TYR A 80 -23.36 2.42 -11.05
C TYR A 80 -22.46 1.20 -10.91
N PRO A 81 -22.58 0.17 -11.78
CA PRO A 81 -21.77 -1.03 -11.67
C PRO A 81 -20.27 -0.69 -11.55
N PRO A 82 -19.53 -1.29 -10.60
CA PRO A 82 -18.17 -0.86 -10.26
C PRO A 82 -17.17 -1.02 -11.41
N PHE A 83 -17.44 -1.89 -12.37
CA PHE A 83 -16.59 -2.12 -13.54
C PHE A 83 -17.24 -1.65 -14.86
N SER A 84 -18.20 -0.73 -14.79
CA SER A 84 -18.82 -0.14 -15.99
C SER A 84 -17.84 0.77 -16.76
N GLY A 85 -17.10 1.61 -16.03
CA GLY A 85 -16.28 2.66 -16.62
C GLY A 85 -17.14 3.70 -17.33
N ASP A 86 -18.32 4.02 -16.83
CA ASP A 86 -19.22 4.98 -17.48
C ASP A 86 -18.88 6.42 -17.08
N VAL A 87 -19.05 7.35 -18.03
CA VAL A 87 -18.95 8.79 -17.76
C VAL A 87 -20.35 9.34 -17.60
N ILE A 88 -20.67 9.84 -16.41
CA ILE A 88 -21.99 10.35 -16.04
C ILE A 88 -21.77 11.70 -15.36
N ASP A 89 -22.49 12.72 -15.80
CA ASP A 89 -22.36 14.10 -15.29
C ASP A 89 -20.89 14.57 -15.22
N ASP A 90 -20.14 14.34 -16.30
CA ASP A 90 -18.70 14.63 -16.47
C ASP A 90 -17.75 13.91 -15.51
N MET A 91 -18.24 12.91 -14.77
CA MET A 91 -17.45 12.09 -13.85
C MET A 91 -17.30 10.67 -14.38
N LEU A 92 -16.06 10.15 -14.40
CA LEU A 92 -15.78 8.75 -14.72
C LEU A 92 -16.03 7.89 -13.47
N HIS A 93 -17.03 7.02 -13.55
CA HIS A 93 -17.40 6.12 -12.46
C HIS A 93 -16.84 4.72 -12.65
N GLY A 94 -16.27 4.18 -11.58
CA GLY A 94 -15.84 2.80 -11.48
C GLY A 94 -14.74 2.59 -10.45
N ARG A 95 -14.65 1.37 -9.92
CA ARG A 95 -13.52 0.93 -9.10
C ARG A 95 -12.24 1.06 -9.92
N GLY A 96 -11.29 1.81 -9.40
CA GLY A 96 -10.04 2.13 -10.05
C GLY A 96 -10.02 3.44 -10.83
N ALA A 97 -11.15 4.16 -10.95
CA ALA A 97 -11.19 5.42 -11.69
C ALA A 97 -10.22 6.47 -11.14
N ALA A 98 -10.23 6.66 -9.82
CA ALA A 98 -9.26 7.51 -9.11
C ALA A 98 -7.97 6.76 -8.75
N ASP A 99 -8.08 5.47 -8.39
CA ASP A 99 -7.00 4.71 -7.76
C ASP A 99 -6.71 3.36 -8.45
N MET A 100 -5.82 3.30 -9.43
CA MET A 100 -5.19 4.45 -10.10
C MET A 100 -5.24 4.37 -11.64
N LYS A 101 -6.23 3.66 -12.18
CA LYS A 101 -6.36 3.40 -13.63
C LYS A 101 -6.54 4.67 -14.46
N GLY A 102 -7.16 5.71 -13.91
CA GLY A 102 -7.21 7.03 -14.53
C GLY A 102 -5.81 7.61 -14.74
N SER A 103 -4.96 7.53 -13.72
CA SER A 103 -3.55 7.95 -13.80
C SER A 103 -2.76 7.07 -14.75
N VAL A 104 -2.93 5.73 -14.73
CA VAL A 104 -2.26 4.83 -15.70
C VAL A 104 -2.58 5.24 -17.13
N ALA A 105 -3.85 5.50 -17.45
CA ALA A 105 -4.24 5.98 -18.78
C ALA A 105 -3.61 7.35 -19.11
N ALA A 106 -3.54 8.26 -18.14
CA ALA A 106 -2.92 9.57 -18.33
C ALA A 106 -1.41 9.46 -18.60
N MET A 107 -0.70 8.59 -17.88
CA MET A 107 0.73 8.32 -18.06
C MET A 107 1.01 7.70 -19.44
N VAL A 108 0.22 6.70 -19.85
CA VAL A 108 0.34 6.07 -21.18
C VAL A 108 0.13 7.10 -22.30
N THR A 109 -0.96 7.86 -22.25
CA THR A 109 -1.26 8.87 -23.28
C THR A 109 -0.30 10.07 -23.23
N ALA A 110 0.33 10.36 -22.09
CA ALA A 110 1.43 11.31 -22.01
C ALA A 110 2.67 10.78 -22.75
N CYS A 111 3.04 9.51 -22.55
CA CYS A 111 4.15 8.87 -23.28
C CYS A 111 3.93 8.88 -24.80
N GLN A 112 2.72 8.53 -25.27
CA GLN A 112 2.37 8.58 -26.70
C GLN A 112 2.62 9.98 -27.28
N ARG A 113 2.00 11.01 -26.70
CA ARG A 113 2.14 12.40 -27.15
C ARG A 113 3.57 12.92 -27.04
N PHE A 114 4.28 12.55 -25.98
CA PHE A 114 5.67 12.97 -25.77
C PHE A 114 6.58 12.43 -26.86
N VAL A 115 6.48 11.13 -27.17
CA VAL A 115 7.31 10.46 -28.19
C VAL A 115 6.94 10.91 -29.61
N GLU A 116 5.65 11.17 -29.89
CA GLU A 116 5.25 11.75 -31.18
C GLU A 116 5.83 13.15 -31.40
N THR A 117 5.89 13.95 -30.33
CA THR A 117 6.43 15.33 -30.38
C THR A 117 7.96 15.33 -30.37
N HIS A 118 8.58 14.38 -29.66
CA HIS A 118 10.03 14.27 -29.45
C HIS A 118 10.51 12.83 -29.75
N PRO A 119 10.48 12.39 -31.01
CA PRO A 119 10.84 11.02 -31.37
C PRO A 119 12.29 10.67 -31.01
N ASP A 120 13.18 11.65 -31.08
CA ASP A 120 14.62 11.53 -30.79
C ASP A 120 14.99 12.11 -29.42
N HIS A 121 14.07 12.07 -28.44
CA HIS A 121 14.36 12.57 -27.10
C HIS A 121 15.62 11.89 -26.51
N PRO A 122 16.50 12.63 -25.82
CA PRO A 122 17.62 12.02 -25.11
C PRO A 122 17.11 11.18 -23.92
N GLY A 123 17.94 10.27 -23.45
CA GLY A 123 17.66 9.44 -22.29
C GLY A 123 16.60 8.36 -22.53
N SER A 124 15.87 8.01 -21.49
CA SER A 124 14.87 6.94 -21.50
C SER A 124 13.60 7.33 -20.75
N VAL A 125 12.46 6.81 -21.21
CA VAL A 125 11.18 6.85 -20.50
C VAL A 125 10.69 5.43 -20.30
N ALA A 126 10.23 5.09 -19.10
CA ALA A 126 9.66 3.79 -18.83
C ALA A 126 8.36 3.87 -18.00
N LEU A 127 7.58 2.79 -18.08
CA LEU A 127 6.49 2.51 -17.15
C LEU A 127 6.86 1.26 -16.34
N LEU A 128 6.67 1.34 -15.03
CA LEU A 128 6.69 0.21 -14.10
C LEU A 128 5.27 0.01 -13.60
N LEU A 129 4.64 -1.11 -13.95
CA LEU A 129 3.30 -1.46 -13.47
C LEU A 129 3.31 -2.78 -12.70
N THR A 130 2.59 -2.83 -11.59
CA THR A 130 2.32 -4.06 -10.83
C THR A 130 0.82 -4.37 -10.81
N SER A 131 0.46 -5.62 -10.50
CA SER A 131 -0.92 -6.05 -10.24
C SER A 131 -1.13 -6.44 -8.77
N ASP A 132 -0.21 -6.05 -7.89
CA ASP A 132 -0.37 -6.20 -6.44
C ASP A 132 0.35 -5.05 -5.72
N GLU A 133 -0.33 -3.90 -5.64
CA GLU A 133 0.04 -2.80 -4.74
C GLU A 133 -0.84 -2.82 -3.48
N GLU A 134 -2.14 -3.10 -3.66
CA GLU A 134 -3.17 -3.00 -2.62
C GLU A 134 -3.24 -4.24 -1.72
N GLY A 135 -2.56 -5.33 -2.10
CA GLY A 135 -2.53 -6.60 -1.39
C GLY A 135 -1.28 -6.76 -0.53
N PRO A 136 -0.70 -7.98 -0.46
CA PRO A 136 0.55 -8.20 0.26
C PRO A 136 1.74 -7.47 -0.36
N ALA A 137 1.71 -7.19 -1.67
CA ALA A 137 2.74 -6.47 -2.43
C ALA A 137 4.17 -7.06 -2.39
N VAL A 138 4.33 -8.28 -1.85
CA VAL A 138 5.63 -8.96 -1.70
C VAL A 138 6.21 -9.45 -3.02
N ASP A 139 5.35 -9.69 -4.01
CA ASP A 139 5.72 -10.16 -5.35
C ASP A 139 5.52 -9.08 -6.44
N GLY A 140 5.16 -7.86 -6.02
CA GLY A 140 4.92 -6.72 -6.90
C GLY A 140 6.17 -5.91 -7.25
N THR A 141 6.03 -4.58 -7.16
CA THR A 141 7.08 -3.60 -7.49
C THR A 141 8.42 -3.89 -6.82
N VAL A 142 8.44 -4.41 -5.59
CA VAL A 142 9.68 -4.75 -4.88
C VAL A 142 10.56 -5.72 -5.66
N ARG A 143 9.98 -6.78 -6.25
CA ARG A 143 10.71 -7.79 -7.02
C ARG A 143 11.21 -7.24 -8.35
N VAL A 144 10.47 -6.31 -8.96
CA VAL A 144 10.91 -5.59 -10.16
C VAL A 144 12.14 -4.75 -9.81
N VAL A 145 12.07 -3.94 -8.76
CA VAL A 145 13.19 -3.09 -8.32
C VAL A 145 14.43 -3.92 -7.97
N GLU A 146 14.28 -5.07 -7.31
CA GLU A 146 15.37 -6.01 -7.06
C GLU A 146 16.00 -6.52 -8.37
N THR A 147 15.18 -6.90 -9.34
CA THR A 147 15.61 -7.40 -10.66
C THR A 147 16.36 -6.33 -11.45
N LEU A 148 15.84 -5.10 -11.49
CA LEU A 148 16.48 -3.95 -12.13
C LEU A 148 17.81 -3.60 -11.45
N SER A 149 17.83 -3.59 -10.11
CA SER A 149 19.04 -3.31 -9.32
C SER A 149 20.12 -4.38 -9.54
N ALA A 150 19.75 -5.65 -9.61
CA ALA A 150 20.68 -6.75 -9.86
C ALA A 150 21.40 -6.65 -11.21
N ARG A 151 20.80 -5.96 -12.20
CA ARG A 151 21.42 -5.66 -13.50
C ARG A 151 21.94 -4.22 -13.61
N ASN A 152 22.07 -3.50 -12.50
CA ASN A 152 22.55 -2.11 -12.42
C ASN A 152 21.72 -1.13 -13.27
N GLU A 153 20.43 -1.37 -13.41
CA GLU A 153 19.52 -0.43 -14.08
C GLU A 153 19.09 0.66 -13.09
N VAL A 154 19.72 1.83 -13.23
CA VAL A 154 19.50 2.98 -12.34
C VAL A 154 18.34 3.83 -12.85
N ILE A 155 17.36 4.08 -11.98
CA ILE A 155 16.25 5.01 -12.22
C ILE A 155 16.64 6.38 -11.67
N ASP A 156 16.71 7.41 -12.53
CA ASP A 156 17.06 8.76 -12.11
C ASP A 156 15.86 9.49 -11.50
N TRP A 157 14.68 9.32 -12.10
CA TRP A 157 13.44 9.95 -11.63
C TRP A 157 12.28 8.97 -11.69
N CYS A 158 11.44 8.98 -10.66
CA CYS A 158 10.20 8.22 -10.63
C CYS A 158 9.02 9.13 -10.25
N LEU A 159 7.96 9.07 -11.05
CA LEU A 159 6.68 9.70 -10.77
C LEU A 159 5.64 8.59 -10.55
N VAL A 160 5.22 8.43 -9.30
CA VAL A 160 4.15 7.49 -8.93
C VAL A 160 2.80 8.17 -9.15
N GLY A 161 1.93 7.56 -9.94
CA GLY A 161 0.64 8.13 -10.36
C GLY A 161 -0.50 8.05 -9.34
N GLU A 162 -0.21 7.75 -8.08
CA GLU A 162 -1.18 7.70 -6.98
C GLU A 162 -2.05 8.98 -6.92
N PRO A 163 -3.35 8.89 -6.54
CA PRO A 163 -4.18 10.06 -6.32
C PRO A 163 -3.66 10.88 -5.12
N THR A 164 -3.01 12.01 -5.43
CA THR A 164 -2.35 12.86 -4.42
C THR A 164 -3.13 14.12 -4.05
N SER A 165 -3.95 14.60 -4.97
CA SER A 165 -4.71 15.86 -4.85
C SER A 165 -5.80 15.76 -3.78
N SER A 166 -6.12 16.88 -3.15
CA SER A 166 -7.13 16.94 -2.07
C SER A 166 -8.45 17.53 -2.56
N GLU A 167 -8.43 18.73 -3.13
CA GLU A 167 -9.62 19.44 -3.62
C GLU A 167 -9.57 19.66 -5.13
N ARG A 168 -8.39 19.95 -5.68
CA ARG A 168 -8.19 20.26 -7.10
C ARG A 168 -6.95 19.56 -7.63
N LEU A 169 -7.02 19.10 -8.88
CA LEU A 169 -5.89 18.44 -9.52
C LEU A 169 -4.62 19.29 -9.42
N GLY A 170 -3.58 18.70 -8.81
CA GLY A 170 -2.25 19.31 -8.67
C GLY A 170 -2.07 20.20 -7.45
N ASP A 171 -3.04 20.31 -6.54
CA ASP A 171 -2.91 21.09 -5.31
C ASP A 171 -1.92 20.48 -4.30
N VAL A 172 -1.72 19.17 -4.35
CA VAL A 172 -0.83 18.42 -3.48
C VAL A 172 -0.02 17.44 -4.32
N ILE A 173 1.28 17.40 -4.05
CA ILE A 173 2.20 16.36 -4.49
C ILE A 173 2.82 15.68 -3.27
N LYS A 174 3.16 14.40 -3.38
CA LYS A 174 3.82 13.65 -2.29
C LYS A 174 5.28 13.44 -2.66
N ASN A 175 6.18 14.14 -1.96
CA ASN A 175 7.63 13.95 -2.09
C ASN A 175 8.19 12.88 -1.13
N GLY A 176 7.31 12.22 -0.38
CA GLY A 176 7.65 11.09 0.49
C GLY A 176 6.42 10.53 1.22
N ARG A 177 6.58 9.38 1.86
CA ARG A 177 5.55 8.70 2.66
C ARG A 177 6.14 8.27 4.01
N ARG A 178 5.28 8.23 5.03
CA ARG A 178 5.62 7.60 6.32
C ARG A 178 5.74 6.09 6.13
N GLY A 179 6.62 5.45 6.91
CA GLY A 179 6.62 4.00 7.01
C GLY A 179 5.37 3.48 7.74
N SER A 180 5.07 2.19 7.59
CA SER A 180 4.01 1.49 8.31
C SER A 180 4.63 0.33 9.07
N LEU A 181 4.45 0.29 10.39
CA LEU A 181 4.92 -0.82 11.23
C LEU A 181 3.72 -1.38 12.01
N GLY A 182 3.21 -2.52 11.57
CA GLY A 182 2.09 -3.23 12.21
C GLY A 182 2.57 -4.40 13.07
N GLY A 183 1.79 -4.74 14.10
CA GLY A 183 2.03 -5.94 14.89
C GLY A 183 0.81 -6.40 15.67
N THR A 184 0.80 -7.69 15.99
CA THR A 184 -0.17 -8.34 16.88
C THR A 184 0.53 -8.72 18.19
N LEU A 185 0.23 -8.00 19.26
CA LEU A 185 0.72 -8.28 20.61
C LEU A 185 -0.24 -9.24 21.32
N LYS A 186 0.27 -10.39 21.76
CA LYS A 186 -0.42 -11.33 22.64
C LYS A 186 0.23 -11.34 24.01
N VAL A 187 -0.56 -11.08 25.05
CA VAL A 187 -0.14 -11.16 26.45
C VAL A 187 -0.80 -12.37 27.09
N ARG A 188 0.02 -13.25 27.68
CA ARG A 188 -0.47 -14.46 28.36
C ARG A 188 -0.65 -14.20 29.85
N GLY A 189 -1.70 -14.78 30.41
CA GLY A 189 -2.01 -14.79 31.83
C GLY A 189 -2.44 -16.18 32.30
N ILE A 190 -3.19 -16.23 33.39
CA ILE A 190 -3.70 -17.47 33.98
C ILE A 190 -5.20 -17.35 34.12
N GLN A 191 -5.94 -18.16 33.37
CA GLN A 191 -7.39 -18.18 33.42
C GLN A 191 -7.88 -18.67 34.79
N GLY A 192 -8.94 -18.05 35.31
CA GLY A 192 -9.51 -18.45 36.60
C GLY A 192 -10.88 -17.83 36.85
N HIS A 193 -11.47 -18.11 38.01
CA HIS A 193 -12.75 -17.52 38.41
C HIS A 193 -12.51 -16.16 39.08
N VAL A 194 -13.32 -15.15 38.74
CA VAL A 194 -13.15 -13.76 39.24
C VAL A 194 -13.18 -13.67 40.78
N ALA A 195 -13.90 -14.56 41.45
CA ALA A 195 -13.95 -14.62 42.92
C ALA A 195 -12.65 -15.09 43.59
N TYR A 196 -11.72 -15.69 42.85
CA TYR A 196 -10.43 -16.16 43.37
C TYR A 196 -9.26 -15.54 42.60
N PRO A 197 -9.12 -14.20 42.62
CA PRO A 197 -8.17 -13.50 41.75
C PRO A 197 -6.71 -13.81 42.07
N HIS A 198 -6.41 -14.28 43.29
CA HIS A 198 -5.07 -14.70 43.70
C HIS A 198 -4.59 -16.01 43.05
N LEU A 199 -5.50 -16.76 42.38
CA LEU A 199 -5.18 -17.95 41.60
C LEU A 199 -5.14 -17.68 40.09
N ALA A 200 -5.38 -16.43 39.68
CA ALA A 200 -5.45 -16.00 38.30
C ALA A 200 -4.47 -14.84 38.05
N ASP A 201 -4.12 -14.63 36.79
CA ASP A 201 -3.33 -13.48 36.34
C ASP A 201 -4.04 -12.90 35.12
N ASN A 202 -4.62 -11.71 35.26
CA ASN A 202 -5.47 -11.15 34.22
C ASN A 202 -4.63 -10.41 33.15
N PRO A 203 -4.49 -10.97 31.94
CA PRO A 203 -3.68 -10.35 30.88
C PRO A 203 -4.29 -9.05 30.37
N ILE A 204 -5.60 -8.82 30.51
CA ILE A 204 -6.24 -7.55 30.14
C ILE A 204 -5.67 -6.41 30.99
N HIS A 205 -5.43 -6.63 32.28
CA HIS A 205 -4.91 -5.59 33.17
C HIS A 205 -3.47 -5.19 32.77
N ARG A 206 -2.65 -6.17 32.36
CA ARG A 206 -1.28 -5.93 31.87
C ARG A 206 -1.30 -5.25 30.50
N LEU A 207 -2.09 -5.77 29.56
CA LEU A 207 -2.26 -5.19 28.22
C LEU A 207 -2.77 -3.75 28.28
N GLY A 208 -3.71 -3.45 29.18
CA GLY A 208 -4.22 -2.09 29.37
C GLY A 208 -3.13 -1.08 29.78
N ARG A 209 -2.17 -1.49 30.62
CA ARG A 209 -1.02 -0.64 30.99
C ARG A 209 -0.07 -0.44 29.82
N ILE A 210 0.24 -1.50 29.08
CA ILE A 210 1.08 -1.43 27.87
C ILE A 210 0.47 -0.47 26.85
N VAL A 211 -0.82 -0.68 26.51
CA VAL A 211 -1.53 0.17 25.55
C VAL A 211 -1.57 1.62 26.01
N SER A 212 -1.85 1.87 27.30
CA SER A 212 -1.85 3.22 27.85
C SER A 212 -0.49 3.91 27.69
N GLU A 213 0.60 3.22 28.04
CA GLU A 213 1.95 3.77 27.92
C GLU A 213 2.33 4.04 26.45
N LEU A 214 2.14 3.06 25.56
CA LEU A 214 2.43 3.19 24.14
C LEU A 214 1.61 4.31 23.48
N SER A 215 0.34 4.47 23.86
CA SER A 215 -0.54 5.53 23.32
C SER A 215 -0.16 6.92 23.82
N SER A 216 0.43 7.02 25.01
CA SER A 216 0.93 8.28 25.58
C SER A 216 2.38 8.58 25.18
N THR A 217 3.06 7.63 24.53
CA THR A 217 4.45 7.77 24.15
C THR A 217 4.60 8.77 23.02
N ARG A 218 5.45 9.78 23.24
CA ARG A 218 5.99 10.60 22.16
C ARG A 218 7.07 9.80 21.44
N TRP A 219 6.83 9.50 20.17
CA TRP A 219 7.72 8.65 19.37
C TRP A 219 8.88 9.45 18.78
N ASP A 220 8.56 10.60 18.18
CA ASP A 220 9.48 11.61 17.67
C ASP A 220 8.71 12.96 17.54
N GLU A 221 9.36 13.95 16.92
CA GLU A 221 8.78 15.27 16.64
C GLU A 221 8.26 15.44 15.21
N GLY A 222 8.44 14.42 14.37
CA GLY A 222 8.44 14.62 12.93
C GLY A 222 9.59 15.52 12.48
N ASN A 223 9.46 16.07 11.28
CA ASN A 223 10.40 17.02 10.70
C ASN A 223 9.69 17.97 9.72
N GLU A 224 10.46 18.69 8.90
CA GLU A 224 9.94 19.64 7.91
C GLU A 224 8.92 18.99 6.94
N TYR A 225 9.10 17.72 6.61
CA TYR A 225 8.31 17.01 5.60
C TYR A 225 7.28 16.06 6.18
N PHE A 226 7.48 15.60 7.42
CA PHE A 226 6.65 14.56 8.03
C PHE A 226 6.13 14.96 9.40
N PRO A 227 4.84 14.69 9.69
CA PRO A 227 4.34 14.82 11.05
C PRO A 227 4.99 13.76 11.96
N ALA A 228 4.86 13.95 13.27
CA ALA A 228 5.34 12.99 14.25
C ALA A 228 4.77 11.59 14.03
N THR A 229 5.57 10.58 14.39
CA THR A 229 5.16 9.17 14.38
C THR A 229 3.94 8.96 15.27
N THR A 230 2.94 8.29 14.71
CA THR A 230 1.67 8.02 15.40
C THR A 230 1.50 6.53 15.66
N PHE A 231 1.19 6.15 16.90
CA PHE A 231 0.80 4.79 17.30
C PHE A 231 -0.73 4.70 17.45
N GLN A 232 -1.35 3.66 16.92
CA GLN A 232 -2.78 3.41 17.03
C GLN A 232 -3.05 1.92 17.28
N VAL A 233 -3.95 1.61 18.23
CA VAL A 233 -4.48 0.25 18.41
C VAL A 233 -5.75 0.11 17.57
N SER A 234 -5.75 -0.84 16.64
CA SER A 234 -6.86 -1.07 15.72
C SER A 234 -7.86 -2.11 16.23
N ASN A 235 -7.39 -3.11 16.99
CA ASN A 235 -8.23 -4.18 17.54
C ASN A 235 -7.76 -4.58 18.94
N ILE A 236 -8.69 -4.92 19.83
CA ILE A 236 -8.42 -5.56 21.13
C ILE A 236 -9.38 -6.72 21.33
N ARG A 237 -8.88 -7.87 21.77
CA ARG A 237 -9.69 -9.09 22.00
C ARG A 237 -9.22 -9.83 23.25
N SER A 238 -10.16 -10.28 24.08
CA SER A 238 -9.91 -11.15 25.23
C SER A 238 -11.25 -11.64 25.81
N GLY A 239 -11.22 -12.63 26.69
CA GLY A 239 -12.40 -13.14 27.39
C GLY A 239 -13.13 -14.26 26.65
N THR A 240 -13.96 -14.98 27.41
CA THR A 240 -14.80 -16.07 26.90
C THR A 240 -16.25 -15.64 26.65
N GLY A 241 -16.57 -14.38 26.98
CA GLY A 241 -17.94 -13.86 27.07
C GLY A 241 -18.61 -14.05 28.44
N ALA A 242 -18.05 -14.88 29.32
CA ALA A 242 -18.54 -15.05 30.68
C ALA A 242 -18.07 -13.92 31.61
N THR A 243 -18.97 -13.38 32.43
CA THR A 243 -18.68 -12.25 33.34
C THR A 243 -17.92 -12.65 34.61
N ASN A 244 -17.82 -13.95 34.89
CA ASN A 244 -17.18 -14.50 36.10
C ASN A 244 -15.86 -15.24 35.81
N VAL A 245 -15.30 -15.09 34.61
CA VAL A 245 -14.03 -15.71 34.20
C VAL A 245 -12.98 -14.64 33.91
N VAL A 246 -11.83 -14.74 34.57
CA VAL A 246 -10.60 -14.03 34.22
C VAL A 246 -9.97 -14.76 33.03
N PRO A 247 -9.66 -14.10 31.89
CA PRO A 247 -9.12 -14.76 30.71
C PRO A 247 -7.66 -15.20 30.87
N GLY A 248 -7.24 -16.17 30.06
CA GLY A 248 -5.84 -16.63 29.98
C GLY A 248 -4.98 -15.91 28.94
N GLU A 249 -5.58 -15.14 28.03
CA GLU A 249 -4.86 -14.38 26.99
C GLU A 249 -5.59 -13.07 26.68
N ALA A 250 -4.83 -12.02 26.31
CA ALA A 250 -5.35 -10.80 25.71
C ALA A 250 -4.50 -10.41 24.50
N GLU A 251 -5.16 -10.01 23.41
CA GLU A 251 -4.53 -9.62 22.15
C GLU A 251 -4.83 -8.15 21.83
N ALA A 252 -3.83 -7.43 21.30
CA ALA A 252 -4.00 -6.13 20.66
C ALA A 252 -3.28 -6.10 19.31
N GLN A 253 -3.98 -5.62 18.27
CA GLN A 253 -3.37 -5.29 16.98
C GLN A 253 -3.14 -3.80 16.92
N PHE A 254 -1.94 -3.38 16.51
CA PHE A 254 -1.54 -1.99 16.47
C PHE A 254 -0.78 -1.66 15.19
N ASN A 255 -0.71 -0.37 14.87
CA ASN A 255 0.07 0.14 13.74
C ASN A 255 0.73 1.47 14.12
N LEU A 256 1.97 1.64 13.65
CA LEU A 256 2.67 2.90 13.65
C LEU A 256 2.77 3.43 12.22
N ARG A 257 2.36 4.69 12.02
CA ARG A 257 2.74 5.45 10.84
C ARG A 257 3.91 6.33 11.22
N PHE A 258 5.11 5.96 10.78
CA PHE A 258 6.35 6.52 11.33
C PHE A 258 7.08 7.47 10.39
N CYS A 259 7.64 8.53 10.97
CA CYS A 259 8.53 9.49 10.32
C CYS A 259 9.82 8.77 9.86
N PRO A 260 10.42 9.13 8.70
CA PRO A 260 11.69 8.55 8.26
C PRO A 260 12.88 8.72 9.23
N ASP A 261 12.78 9.67 10.17
CA ASP A 261 13.78 9.86 11.23
C ASP A 261 13.74 8.74 12.28
N SER A 262 12.64 7.98 12.33
CA SER A 262 12.50 6.77 13.14
C SER A 262 12.76 5.53 12.28
N THR A 263 13.47 4.54 12.83
CA THR A 263 13.70 3.25 12.15
C THR A 263 12.78 2.15 12.71
N ALA A 264 12.37 1.21 11.87
CA ALA A 264 11.56 0.08 12.32
C ALA A 264 12.26 -0.73 13.45
N PRO A 265 13.58 -1.03 13.40
CA PRO A 265 14.28 -1.68 14.51
C PRO A 265 14.16 -0.92 15.84
N ASP A 266 14.35 0.40 15.85
CA ASP A 266 14.28 1.21 17.07
C ASP A 266 12.87 1.25 17.66
N LEU A 267 11.86 1.39 16.79
CA LEU A 267 10.45 1.37 17.18
C LEU A 267 10.07 0.00 17.77
N LYS A 268 10.48 -1.11 17.14
CA LYS A 268 10.27 -2.47 17.65
C LYS A 268 10.91 -2.64 19.02
N ALA A 269 12.16 -2.22 19.18
CA ALA A 269 12.88 -2.31 20.45
C ALA A 269 12.20 -1.51 21.59
N LYS A 270 11.69 -0.31 21.29
CA LYS A 270 10.96 0.52 22.25
C LYS A 270 9.64 -0.13 22.68
N ILE A 271 8.87 -0.66 21.72
CA ILE A 271 7.61 -1.38 22.01
C ILE A 271 7.88 -2.60 22.89
N GLU A 272 8.87 -3.42 22.53
CA GLU A 272 9.26 -4.58 23.32
C GLU A 272 9.73 -4.20 24.73
N SER A 273 10.44 -3.08 24.87
CA SER A 273 10.86 -2.56 26.18
C SER A 273 9.66 -2.25 27.07
N VAL A 274 8.64 -1.55 26.55
CA VAL A 274 7.39 -1.27 27.29
C VAL A 274 6.67 -2.58 27.63
N CYS A 275 6.57 -3.52 26.70
CA CYS A 275 5.95 -4.82 26.97
C CYS A 275 6.64 -5.57 28.13
N ARG A 276 7.99 -5.61 28.14
CA ARG A 276 8.78 -6.25 29.21
C ARG A 276 8.60 -5.61 30.58
N GLN A 277 8.21 -4.34 30.67
CA GLN A 277 7.94 -3.67 31.95
C GLN A 277 6.64 -4.13 32.61
N HIS A 278 5.66 -4.58 31.82
CA HIS A 278 4.30 -4.88 32.30
C HIS A 278 3.90 -6.36 32.16
N ALA A 279 4.59 -7.13 31.32
CA ALA A 279 4.29 -8.51 31.04
C ALA A 279 5.56 -9.38 30.97
N ASP A 280 5.54 -10.49 31.72
CA ASP A 280 6.63 -11.47 31.73
C ASP A 280 6.54 -12.43 30.54
N HIS A 281 5.32 -12.66 30.03
CA HIS A 281 5.03 -13.59 28.93
C HIS A 281 4.19 -12.88 27.87
N PHE A 282 4.86 -12.43 26.81
CA PHE A 282 4.21 -11.85 25.65
C PHE A 282 4.88 -12.31 24.36
N GLU A 283 4.14 -12.19 23.27
CA GLU A 283 4.58 -12.46 21.91
C GLU A 283 4.13 -11.31 21.02
N ILE A 284 4.99 -10.86 20.11
CA ILE A 284 4.62 -9.89 19.08
C ILE A 284 4.87 -10.54 17.72
N ASP A 285 3.81 -10.72 16.97
CA ASP A 285 3.87 -11.09 15.56
C ASP A 285 3.87 -9.80 14.72
N TRP A 286 5.02 -9.46 14.12
CA TRP A 286 5.18 -8.24 13.34
C TRP A 286 4.69 -8.46 11.92
N SER A 287 3.90 -7.52 11.40
CA SER A 287 3.54 -7.51 9.98
C SER A 287 4.81 -7.39 9.12
N PRO A 288 4.83 -8.02 7.92
CA PRO A 288 5.85 -7.75 6.92
C PRO A 288 5.97 -6.23 6.69
N LEU A 289 7.21 -5.75 6.55
CA LEU A 289 7.52 -4.36 6.23
C LEU A 289 7.51 -4.15 4.72
#